data_AF-A0A9P7FZJ4-F1
#
_entry.id   AF-A0A9P7FZJ4-F1
#
_cell.length_a   1.000
_cell.length_b   1.000
_cell.length_c   1.000
_cell.angle_alpha   90.00
_cell.angle_beta   90.00
_cell.angle_gamma   90.00
#
_symmetry.space_group_name_H-M   'P 1'
#
loop_
_entity.id
_entity.type
_entity.pdbx_description
1 polymer ?
#
loop_
_entity_poly.entity_id
_entity_poly.type
_entity_poly.pdbx_seq_one_letter_code
_entity_poly.pdbx_strand_id
1 'polypeptide(L)'
;MAGMVSIPNVNYRQVVHPYNSHGQEKRRSLRYAETVHDPERLLEQKAQLRLRLNSGKLSNMPSGFPFSARHGYSGVTYDSYEFREELTGAAHRANSRHQFANITFENATSSRDGFIWQAHLPGAESYLRGGHSKPTAHVQVDLAVSRQESFWLSLHKDPLVILRALGISLELGCPITIQPASNAGVVYMVTHKDGRQEPYFILRT
;
A
#
# COMPACT_ATOMS: atom_id res chain seq x y z
N MET A 1 -67.41 -41.10 -8.22
CA MET A 1 -67.80 -39.68 -8.10
C MET A 1 -67.08 -39.08 -6.89
N ALA A 2 -66.03 -38.31 -7.16
CA ALA A 2 -65.26 -37.40 -6.28
C ALA A 2 -64.08 -36.98 -7.19
N GLY A 3 -63.91 -35.76 -7.67
CA GLY A 3 -64.04 -34.46 -7.02
C GLY A 3 -62.67 -33.78 -7.18
N MET A 4 -62.32 -33.38 -8.40
CA MET A 4 -61.04 -32.72 -8.73
C MET A 4 -60.95 -31.36 -8.00
N VAL A 5 -59.93 -31.19 -7.17
CA VAL A 5 -59.63 -29.93 -6.49
C VAL A 5 -58.77 -29.07 -7.43
N SER A 6 -59.33 -27.94 -7.87
CA SER A 6 -58.66 -26.94 -8.70
C SER A 6 -57.89 -25.96 -7.81
N ILE A 7 -56.60 -25.74 -8.10
CA ILE A 7 -55.75 -24.77 -7.40
C ILE A 7 -55.90 -23.40 -8.10
N PRO A 8 -56.18 -22.30 -7.39
CA PRO A 8 -56.29 -20.98 -8.01
C PRO A 8 -54.94 -20.42 -8.44
N ASN A 9 -54.94 -19.80 -9.61
CA ASN A 9 -53.80 -19.19 -10.28
C ASN A 9 -53.45 -17.84 -9.61
N VAL A 10 -52.27 -17.73 -8.99
CA VAL A 10 -51.81 -16.50 -8.33
C VAL A 10 -51.23 -15.56 -9.38
N ASN A 11 -51.94 -14.46 -9.63
CA ASN A 11 -51.59 -13.46 -10.62
C ASN A 11 -50.67 -12.41 -9.96
N TYR A 12 -49.37 -12.46 -10.20
CA TYR A 12 -48.42 -11.45 -9.70
C TYR A 12 -48.52 -10.17 -10.54
N ARG A 13 -49.26 -9.17 -10.04
CA ARG A 13 -49.17 -7.81 -10.57
C ARG A 13 -47.80 -7.22 -10.21
N GLN A 14 -46.94 -7.03 -11.21
CA GLN A 14 -45.76 -6.19 -11.12
C GLN A 14 -46.16 -4.76 -10.72
N VAL A 15 -45.80 -4.34 -9.51
CA VAL A 15 -45.86 -2.94 -9.09
C VAL A 15 -44.61 -2.26 -9.64
N VAL A 16 -44.79 -1.50 -10.73
CA VAL A 16 -43.75 -0.61 -11.26
C VAL A 16 -43.66 0.60 -10.33
N HIS A 17 -42.62 0.65 -9.49
CA HIS A 17 -42.28 1.85 -8.74
C HIS A 17 -41.60 2.87 -9.67
N PRO A 18 -42.12 4.11 -9.81
CA PRO A 18 -41.44 5.15 -10.56
C PRO A 18 -40.43 5.85 -9.63
N TYR A 19 -39.21 5.30 -9.54
CA TYR A 19 -38.10 6.06 -8.95
C TYR A 19 -37.34 6.79 -10.07
N ASN A 20 -37.67 8.08 -10.19
CA ASN A 20 -36.87 9.10 -10.87
C ASN A 20 -35.46 9.15 -10.23
N SER A 21 -34.47 8.49 -10.85
CA SER A 21 -33.07 8.48 -10.40
C SER A 21 -32.11 9.18 -11.38
N HIS A 22 -32.61 9.98 -12.32
CA HIS A 22 -31.77 10.63 -13.36
C HIS A 22 -31.32 12.08 -13.06
N GLY A 23 -31.64 12.63 -11.89
CA GLY A 23 -31.34 14.04 -11.58
C GLY A 23 -30.31 14.32 -10.48
N GLN A 24 -29.99 13.34 -9.61
CA GLN A 24 -29.19 13.60 -8.39
C GLN A 24 -27.71 13.20 -8.52
N GLU A 25 -27.35 12.31 -9.45
CA GLU A 25 -25.96 11.86 -9.63
C GLU A 25 -25.05 12.98 -10.14
N LYS A 26 -25.55 13.86 -11.02
CA LYS A 26 -24.75 14.95 -11.60
C LYS A 26 -24.34 16.03 -10.58
N ARG A 27 -25.12 16.25 -9.51
CA ARG A 27 -24.80 17.27 -8.49
C ARG A 27 -23.87 16.76 -7.38
N ARG A 28 -23.80 15.44 -7.16
CA ARG A 28 -22.81 14.84 -6.25
C ARG A 28 -21.43 14.76 -6.91
N SER A 29 -21.35 14.39 -8.21
CA SER A 29 -20.07 14.33 -8.93
C SER A 29 -19.32 15.66 -9.00
N LEU A 30 -20.02 16.80 -9.01
CA LEU A 30 -19.37 18.13 -9.07
C LEU A 30 -18.74 18.57 -7.74
N ARG A 31 -19.24 18.12 -6.58
CA ARG A 31 -18.64 18.46 -5.27
C ARG A 31 -17.43 17.59 -4.90
N TYR A 32 -17.28 16.42 -5.52
CA TYR A 32 -16.09 15.57 -5.34
C TYR A 32 -14.94 15.95 -6.29
N ALA A 33 -15.24 16.62 -7.40
CA ALA A 33 -14.24 17.14 -8.33
C ALA A 33 -13.53 18.41 -7.82
N GLU A 34 -14.12 19.11 -6.85
CA GLU A 34 -13.59 20.36 -6.29
C GLU A 34 -12.81 20.18 -4.98
N THR A 35 -12.57 18.94 -4.53
CA THR A 35 -11.41 18.64 -3.69
C THR A 35 -10.19 18.52 -4.59
N VAL A 36 -9.83 19.67 -5.16
CA VAL A 36 -8.55 19.92 -5.80
C VAL A 36 -7.46 19.36 -4.88
N HIS A 37 -6.62 18.51 -5.46
CA HIS A 37 -5.34 18.09 -4.91
C HIS A 37 -4.74 19.23 -4.10
N ASP A 38 -4.67 19.08 -2.79
CA ASP A 38 -3.88 19.98 -1.95
C ASP A 38 -2.44 19.45 -1.99
N PRO A 39 -1.58 19.99 -2.88
CA PRO A 39 -0.22 19.49 -3.03
C PRO A 39 0.58 19.70 -1.74
N GLU A 40 0.27 20.73 -0.96
CA GLU A 40 0.92 21.03 0.30
C GLU A 40 0.61 19.94 1.32
N ARG A 41 -0.66 19.55 1.44
CA ARG A 41 -1.05 18.43 2.31
C ARG A 41 -0.38 17.11 1.91
N LEU A 42 -0.30 16.81 0.62
CA LEU A 42 0.40 15.59 0.16
C LEU A 42 1.90 15.66 0.50
N LEU A 43 2.52 16.84 0.36
CA LEU A 43 3.91 17.06 0.72
C LEU A 43 4.14 16.88 2.23
N GLU A 44 3.25 17.40 3.07
CA GLU A 44 3.27 17.21 4.52
C GLU A 44 3.18 15.72 4.89
N GLN A 45 2.23 15.00 4.28
CA GLN A 45 2.07 13.55 4.50
C GLN A 45 3.32 12.77 4.09
N LYS A 46 3.92 13.11 2.94
CA LYS A 46 5.19 12.51 2.49
C LYS A 46 6.31 12.77 3.49
N ALA A 47 6.44 14.01 3.96
CA ALA A 47 7.47 14.39 4.93
C ALA A 47 7.30 13.64 6.25
N GLN A 48 6.07 13.56 6.77
CA GLN A 48 5.77 12.82 7.99
C GLN A 48 6.07 11.33 7.85
N LEU A 49 5.59 10.69 6.78
CA LEU A 49 5.82 9.28 6.55
C LEU A 49 7.33 8.99 6.40
N ARG A 50 8.06 9.83 5.64
CA ARG A 50 9.51 9.72 5.48
C ARG A 50 10.23 9.76 6.84
N LEU A 51 9.86 10.70 7.71
CA LEU A 51 10.46 10.81 9.05
C LEU A 51 10.23 9.55 9.89
N ARG A 52 9.02 8.98 9.84
CA ARG A 52 8.69 7.74 10.57
C ARG A 52 9.40 6.52 10.01
N LEU A 53 9.45 6.40 8.68
CA LEU A 53 10.21 5.35 8.00
C LEU A 53 11.69 5.41 8.36
N ASN A 54 12.30 6.59 8.35
CA ASN A 54 13.73 6.76 8.67
C ASN A 54 14.05 6.51 10.15
N SER A 55 13.11 6.81 11.05
CA SER A 55 13.28 6.58 12.49
C SER A 55 12.94 5.14 12.92
N GLY A 56 12.29 4.35 12.07
CA GLY A 56 11.82 3.01 12.41
C GLY A 56 10.65 2.98 13.40
N LYS A 57 10.01 4.13 13.65
CA LYS A 57 8.95 4.29 14.65
C LYS A 57 7.58 4.41 13.97
N LEU A 58 7.12 3.29 13.42
CA LEU A 58 5.76 3.16 12.87
C LEU A 58 4.84 2.59 13.96
N SER A 59 3.71 3.27 14.22
CA SER A 59 2.81 2.95 15.33
C SER A 59 2.18 1.56 15.24
N ASN A 60 1.86 1.11 14.02
CA ASN A 60 1.16 -0.16 13.80
C ASN A 60 2.06 -1.20 13.09
N MET A 61 3.37 -1.10 13.27
CA MET A 61 4.32 -2.05 12.67
C MET A 61 4.09 -3.47 13.21
N PRO A 62 3.98 -4.49 12.35
CA PRO A 62 3.77 -5.86 12.80
C PRO A 62 4.99 -6.39 13.56
N SER A 63 4.74 -7.22 14.58
CA SER A 63 5.80 -8.00 15.23
C SER A 63 6.43 -8.94 14.20
N GLY A 64 7.74 -8.79 13.96
CA GLY A 64 8.48 -9.59 12.98
C GLY A 64 8.83 -8.86 11.68
N PHE A 65 8.46 -7.57 11.54
CA PHE A 65 8.83 -6.75 10.40
C PHE A 65 10.34 -6.93 10.05
N PRO A 66 10.72 -7.13 8.77
CA PRO A 66 9.92 -6.86 7.56
C PRO A 66 9.01 -8.00 7.12
N PHE A 67 8.94 -9.09 7.88
CA PHE A 67 8.05 -10.22 7.62
C PHE A 67 6.94 -10.31 8.67
N SER A 68 6.02 -11.25 8.49
CA SER A 68 4.98 -11.49 9.48
C SER A 68 5.44 -12.57 10.46
N ALA A 69 5.37 -12.31 11.77
CA ALA A 69 5.42 -13.37 12.77
C ALA A 69 3.99 -13.68 13.23
N ARG A 70 3.56 -14.94 13.06
CA ARG A 70 2.26 -15.38 13.58
C ARG A 70 2.35 -15.55 15.09
N HIS A 71 1.39 -14.98 15.81
CA HIS A 71 1.33 -15.10 17.26
C HIS A 71 1.20 -16.57 17.68
N GLY A 72 2.08 -17.03 18.57
CA GLY A 72 2.12 -18.44 19.02
C GLY A 72 2.93 -19.40 18.14
N TYR A 73 3.59 -18.90 17.09
CA TYR A 73 4.53 -19.69 16.27
C TYR A 73 5.94 -19.11 16.38
N SER A 74 6.96 -19.96 16.56
CA SER A 74 8.36 -19.51 16.66
C SER A 74 9.01 -19.22 15.29
N GLY A 75 8.26 -19.37 14.20
CA GLY A 75 8.75 -19.22 12.84
C GLY A 75 8.32 -17.92 12.16
N VAL A 76 9.19 -17.44 11.27
CA VAL A 76 8.93 -16.31 10.37
C VAL A 76 8.02 -16.80 9.25
N THR A 77 6.97 -16.04 8.94
CA THR A 77 6.10 -16.28 7.79
C THR A 77 6.33 -15.21 6.73
N TYR A 78 6.40 -15.65 5.48
CA TYR A 78 6.54 -14.77 4.31
C TYR A 78 5.19 -14.46 3.68
N ASP A 79 4.09 -14.56 4.44
CA ASP A 79 2.76 -14.25 3.94
C ASP A 79 2.64 -12.75 3.69
N SER A 80 1.98 -12.37 2.58
CA SER A 80 1.68 -10.97 2.29
C SER A 80 0.85 -10.37 3.43
N TYR A 81 1.12 -9.11 3.77
CA TYR A 81 0.39 -8.40 4.82
C TYR A 81 0.26 -6.91 4.51
N GLU A 82 -0.67 -6.25 5.20
CA GLU A 82 -0.89 -4.80 5.16
C GLU A 82 -1.04 -4.29 6.59
N PHE A 83 -0.45 -3.13 6.87
CA PHE A 83 -0.75 -2.38 8.10
C PHE A 83 -0.87 -0.88 7.79
N ARG A 84 -1.54 -0.15 8.68
CA ARG A 84 -1.85 1.27 8.49
C ARG A 84 -1.04 2.14 9.42
N GLU A 85 -0.30 3.10 8.89
CA GLU A 85 0.38 4.10 9.67
C GLU A 85 -0.46 5.37 9.77
N GLU A 86 -0.74 5.82 10.98
CA GLU A 86 -1.54 7.02 11.21
C GLU A 86 -0.72 8.29 10.97
N LEU A 87 -1.17 9.15 10.06
CA LEU A 87 -0.56 10.44 9.76
C LEU A 87 -1.28 11.54 10.54
N THR A 88 -0.51 12.42 11.17
CA THR A 88 -1.05 13.52 11.96
C THR A 88 -1.36 14.70 11.05
N GLY A 89 -2.63 14.92 10.72
CA GLY A 89 -3.02 16.11 9.97
C GLY A 89 -2.86 17.38 10.82
N ALA A 90 -2.45 18.49 10.21
CA ALA A 90 -2.54 19.80 10.84
C ALA A 90 -4.02 20.09 11.16
N ALA A 91 -4.38 20.04 12.44
CA ALA A 91 -5.73 20.22 12.93
C ALA A 91 -6.15 21.70 12.91
N HIS A 92 -6.12 22.36 11.75
CA HIS A 92 -6.58 23.76 11.64
C HIS A 92 -8.07 23.90 11.37
N ARG A 93 -8.81 22.80 11.17
CA ARG A 93 -10.27 22.81 11.15
C ARG A 93 -10.78 21.65 12.01
N ALA A 94 -11.82 21.90 12.78
CA ALA A 94 -12.42 21.06 13.84
C ALA A 94 -12.89 19.64 13.42
N ASN A 95 -12.47 19.14 12.25
CA ASN A 95 -12.67 17.78 11.76
C ASN A 95 -11.33 17.23 11.26
N SER A 96 -10.37 17.02 12.17
CA SER A 96 -9.15 16.28 11.89
C SER A 96 -9.51 14.82 11.56
N ARG A 97 -9.83 14.57 10.29
CA ARG A 97 -9.99 13.21 9.77
C ARG A 97 -8.65 12.51 9.93
N HIS A 98 -8.61 11.45 10.73
CA HIS A 98 -7.47 10.56 10.81
C HIS A 98 -7.10 10.12 9.39
N GLN A 99 -5.85 10.38 9.01
CA GLN A 99 -5.32 9.97 7.72
C GLN A 99 -4.39 8.80 7.94
N PHE A 100 -4.40 7.85 7.02
CA PHE A 100 -3.61 6.65 7.14
C PHE A 100 -2.79 6.47 5.87
N ALA A 101 -1.50 6.18 6.02
CA ALA A 101 -0.69 5.57 4.99
C ALA A 101 -0.82 4.06 5.11
N ASN A 102 -1.01 3.35 4.01
CA ASN A 102 -0.99 1.88 4.04
C ASN A 102 0.39 1.41 3.63
N ILE A 103 0.97 0.50 4.40
CA ILE A 103 2.23 -0.16 4.08
C ILE A 103 1.91 -1.63 3.82
N THR A 104 2.26 -2.10 2.63
CA THR A 104 2.01 -3.46 2.18
C THR A 104 3.34 -4.19 2.01
N PHE A 105 3.31 -5.48 2.29
CA PHE A 105 4.32 -6.44 1.90
C PHE A 105 3.64 -7.49 1.02
N GLU A 106 4.22 -7.71 -0.16
CA GLU A 106 3.81 -8.74 -1.09
C GLU A 106 4.92 -9.78 -1.21
N ASN A 107 4.58 -11.03 -0.93
CA ASN A 107 5.46 -12.15 -1.16
C ASN A 107 5.73 -12.33 -2.66
N ALA A 108 6.88 -12.90 -3.00
CA ALA A 108 7.19 -13.35 -4.35
C ALA A 108 6.18 -14.43 -4.78
N THR A 109 5.16 -14.03 -5.54
CA THR A 109 4.12 -14.95 -6.03
C THR A 109 4.59 -15.78 -7.21
N SER A 110 5.62 -15.31 -7.94
CA SER A 110 6.24 -16.03 -9.05
C SER A 110 7.76 -16.14 -8.88
N SER A 111 8.36 -17.10 -9.59
CA SER A 111 9.82 -17.28 -9.63
C SER A 111 10.58 -16.16 -10.34
N ARG A 112 9.87 -15.14 -10.83
CA ARG A 112 10.43 -13.94 -11.47
C ARG A 112 10.24 -12.68 -10.64
N ASP A 113 9.30 -12.70 -9.70
CA ASP A 113 8.95 -11.52 -8.92
C ASP A 113 9.76 -11.48 -7.63
N GLY A 114 10.29 -10.29 -7.32
CA GLY A 114 10.97 -10.05 -6.05
C GLY A 114 9.99 -9.95 -4.89
N PHE A 115 10.52 -9.84 -3.68
CA PHE A 115 9.74 -9.45 -2.52
C PHE A 115 9.49 -7.95 -2.56
N ILE A 116 8.24 -7.53 -2.37
CA ILE A 116 7.84 -6.15 -2.62
C ILE A 116 7.29 -5.52 -1.35
N TRP A 117 7.75 -4.31 -1.04
CA TRP A 117 7.16 -3.43 -0.04
C TRP A 117 6.70 -2.16 -0.71
N GLN A 118 5.48 -1.73 -0.39
CA GLN A 118 4.91 -0.50 -0.93
C GLN A 118 4.33 0.36 0.17
N ALA A 119 4.33 1.67 -0.06
CA ALA A 119 3.60 2.62 0.78
C ALA A 119 2.62 3.42 -0.08
N HIS A 120 1.37 3.50 0.37
CA HIS A 120 0.30 4.23 -0.27
C HIS A 120 -0.13 5.37 0.64
N LEU A 121 0.01 6.60 0.16
CA LEU A 121 -0.56 7.76 0.84
C LEU A 121 -2.03 7.93 0.47
N PRO A 122 -2.84 8.51 1.37
CA PRO A 122 -4.25 8.77 1.10
C PRO A 122 -4.36 9.86 0.01
N GLY A 123 -4.71 9.45 -1.21
CA GLY A 123 -4.87 10.33 -2.37
C GLY A 123 -6.32 10.41 -2.86
N ALA A 124 -6.65 11.46 -3.60
CA ALA A 124 -7.99 11.62 -4.21
C ALA A 124 -8.32 10.48 -5.19
N GLU A 125 -7.31 9.88 -5.82
CA GLU A 125 -7.48 8.78 -6.77
C GLU A 125 -7.99 7.48 -6.12
N SER A 126 -7.70 7.26 -4.83
CA SER A 126 -8.13 6.07 -4.09
C SER A 126 -9.66 5.94 -4.00
N TYR A 127 -10.40 7.03 -4.18
CA TYR A 127 -11.86 7.05 -4.08
C TYR A 127 -12.58 7.00 -5.44
N LEU A 128 -11.89 7.32 -6.54
CA LEU A 128 -12.52 7.51 -7.86
C LEU A 128 -12.46 6.28 -8.76
N ARG A 129 -11.50 5.39 -8.54
CA ARG A 129 -11.46 4.06 -9.18
C ARG A 129 -11.42 3.04 -8.07
N GLY A 130 -12.32 2.06 -8.09
CA GLY A 130 -12.24 0.85 -7.25
C GLY A 130 -11.05 -0.05 -7.60
N GLY A 131 -9.92 0.53 -8.01
CA GLY A 131 -8.65 -0.11 -8.30
C GLY A 131 -7.60 0.42 -7.34
N HIS A 132 -6.67 -0.45 -6.95
CA HIS A 132 -5.58 -0.15 -6.03
C HIS A 132 -4.90 1.18 -6.37
N SER A 133 -4.90 2.12 -5.43
CA SER A 133 -4.22 3.40 -5.61
C SER A 133 -2.74 3.16 -5.87
N LYS A 134 -2.17 3.85 -6.88
CA LYS A 134 -0.76 3.70 -7.25
C LYS A 134 0.14 3.87 -6.02
N PRO A 135 1.10 2.98 -5.77
CA PRO A 135 2.02 3.11 -4.64
C PRO A 135 2.80 4.43 -4.76
N THR A 136 2.92 5.13 -3.63
CA THR A 136 3.68 6.38 -3.52
C THR A 136 5.18 6.10 -3.33
N ALA A 137 5.51 4.97 -2.70
CA ALA A 137 6.85 4.43 -2.59
C ALA A 137 6.83 2.93 -2.86
N HIS A 138 7.92 2.41 -3.43
CA HIS A 138 8.06 1.01 -3.84
C HIS A 138 9.50 0.54 -3.67
N VAL A 139 9.67 -0.55 -2.92
CA VAL A 139 10.94 -1.25 -2.76
C VAL A 139 10.75 -2.71 -3.18
N GLN A 140 11.63 -3.18 -4.05
CA GLN A 140 11.70 -4.56 -4.48
C GLN A 140 13.03 -5.17 -4.05
N VAL A 141 13.02 -6.36 -3.46
CA VAL A 141 14.22 -7.17 -3.22
C VAL A 141 14.30 -8.21 -4.32
N ASP A 142 15.41 -8.20 -5.06
CA ASP A 142 15.65 -9.15 -6.14
C ASP A 142 15.77 -10.59 -5.63
N LEU A 143 15.26 -11.55 -6.40
CA LEU A 143 15.29 -12.97 -6.04
C LEU A 143 16.72 -13.53 -5.91
N ALA A 144 17.70 -12.95 -6.61
CA ALA A 144 19.10 -13.35 -6.46
C ALA A 144 19.63 -13.00 -5.06
N VAL A 145 19.21 -11.87 -4.50
CA VAL A 145 19.53 -11.47 -3.11
C VAL A 145 18.79 -12.38 -2.13
N SER A 146 17.54 -12.69 -2.43
CA SER A 146 16.68 -13.55 -1.62
C SER A 146 17.17 -15.00 -1.53
N ARG A 147 18.11 -15.43 -2.38
CA ARG A 147 18.76 -16.75 -2.27
C ARG A 147 19.95 -16.75 -1.31
N GLN A 148 20.39 -15.57 -0.87
CA GLN A 148 21.48 -15.44 0.08
C GLN A 148 20.93 -15.46 1.51
N GLU A 149 21.22 -16.53 2.24
CA GLU A 149 20.81 -16.67 3.64
C GLU A 149 21.33 -15.51 4.52
N SER A 150 22.54 -15.05 4.25
CA SER A 150 23.17 -13.92 4.95
C SER A 150 22.37 -12.62 4.81
N PHE A 151 21.70 -12.40 3.67
CA PHE A 151 20.85 -11.24 3.48
C PHE A 151 19.64 -11.28 4.41
N TRP A 152 18.94 -12.42 4.46
CA TRP A 152 17.78 -12.57 5.33
C TRP A 152 18.12 -12.45 6.80
N LEU A 153 19.23 -13.06 7.23
CA LEU A 153 19.72 -12.92 8.59
C LEU A 153 20.04 -11.46 8.93
N SER A 154 20.63 -10.72 7.99
CA SER A 154 20.92 -9.29 8.16
C SER A 154 19.64 -8.46 8.22
N LEU A 155 18.67 -8.76 7.36
CA LEU A 155 17.39 -8.08 7.29
C LEU A 155 16.53 -8.32 8.55
N HIS A 156 16.62 -9.51 9.14
CA HIS A 156 16.02 -9.80 10.44
C HIS A 156 16.65 -9.03 11.59
N LYS A 157 17.98 -8.83 11.54
CA LYS A 157 18.70 -8.05 12.57
C LYS A 157 18.46 -6.56 12.43
N ASP A 158 18.36 -6.07 11.20
CA ASP A 158 18.17 -4.65 10.89
C ASP A 158 17.07 -4.45 9.83
N PRO A 159 15.78 -4.46 10.24
CA PRO A 159 14.67 -4.16 9.35
C PRO A 159 14.69 -2.74 8.79
N LEU A 160 15.47 -1.81 9.38
CA LEU A 160 15.47 -0.41 8.99
C LEU A 160 15.94 -0.22 7.55
N VAL A 161 16.68 -1.18 7.00
CA VAL A 161 17.07 -1.20 5.58
C VAL A 161 15.87 -1.02 4.65
N ILE A 162 14.79 -1.77 4.86
CA ILE A 162 13.58 -1.70 4.01
C ILE A 162 12.84 -0.38 4.26
N LEU A 163 12.73 0.04 5.52
CA LEU A 163 12.04 1.29 5.86
C LEU A 163 12.77 2.51 5.28
N ARG A 164 14.09 2.56 5.38
CA ARG A 164 14.92 3.63 4.78
C ARG A 164 14.84 3.60 3.27
N ALA A 165 14.87 2.42 2.65
CA ALA A 165 14.66 2.29 1.20
C ALA A 165 13.27 2.81 0.79
N LEU A 166 12.22 2.52 1.55
CA LEU A 166 10.89 3.10 1.30
C LEU A 166 10.91 4.63 1.47
N GLY A 167 11.62 5.14 2.48
CA GLY A 167 11.79 6.58 2.69
C GLY A 167 12.48 7.28 1.53
N ILE A 168 13.53 6.67 0.97
CA ILE A 168 14.23 7.17 -0.22
C ILE A 168 13.32 7.09 -1.45
N SER A 169 12.62 5.97 -1.65
CA SER A 169 11.67 5.81 -2.76
C SER A 169 10.56 6.87 -2.72
N LEU A 170 10.06 7.19 -1.51
CA LEU A 170 9.06 8.22 -1.28
C LEU A 170 9.56 9.63 -1.64
N GLU A 171 10.81 9.93 -1.31
CA GLU A 171 11.47 11.21 -1.60
C GLU A 171 11.75 11.38 -3.09
N LEU A 172 12.35 10.37 -3.73
CA LEU A 172 12.72 10.40 -5.14
C LEU A 172 11.51 10.19 -6.07
N GLY A 173 10.42 9.60 -5.56
CA GLY A 173 9.24 9.28 -6.34
C GLY A 173 9.48 8.19 -7.38
N CYS A 174 10.42 7.27 -7.11
CA CYS A 174 10.79 6.18 -8.00
C CYS A 174 10.99 4.86 -7.24
N PRO A 175 10.81 3.71 -7.90
CA PRO A 175 11.09 2.41 -7.29
C PRO A 175 12.57 2.22 -6.95
N ILE A 176 12.82 1.52 -5.85
CA ILE A 176 14.17 1.07 -5.47
C ILE A 176 14.22 -0.45 -5.52
N THR A 177 15.27 -0.98 -6.13
CA THR A 177 15.53 -2.42 -6.20
C THR A 177 16.79 -2.73 -5.40
N ILE A 178 16.70 -3.64 -4.44
CA ILE A 178 17.83 -4.16 -3.67
C ILE A 178 18.39 -5.37 -4.42
N GLN A 179 19.66 -5.29 -4.84
CA GLN A 179 20.32 -6.28 -5.69
C GLN A 179 21.67 -6.74 -5.13
N PRO A 180 22.20 -7.89 -5.56
CA PRO A 180 23.50 -8.36 -5.10
C PRO A 180 24.60 -7.46 -5.67
N ALA A 181 25.62 -7.15 -4.87
CA ALA A 181 26.85 -6.54 -5.34
C ALA A 181 27.77 -7.60 -5.95
N SER A 182 28.56 -7.24 -6.96
CA SER A 182 29.58 -8.10 -7.58
C SER A 182 30.61 -8.64 -6.59
N ASN A 183 30.84 -7.96 -5.45
CA ASN A 183 31.81 -8.34 -4.42
C ASN A 183 31.13 -8.85 -3.12
N ALA A 184 30.19 -9.79 -3.22
CA ALA A 184 29.51 -10.43 -2.08
C ALA A 184 28.78 -9.46 -1.11
N GLY A 185 28.44 -8.26 -1.59
CA GLY A 185 27.68 -7.24 -0.85
C GLY A 185 26.25 -7.07 -1.36
N VAL A 186 25.57 -6.00 -0.92
CA VAL A 186 24.25 -5.59 -1.41
C VAL A 186 24.35 -4.15 -1.92
N VAL A 187 23.79 -3.89 -3.10
CA VAL A 187 23.70 -2.55 -3.70
C VAL A 187 22.22 -2.16 -3.81
N TYR A 188 21.94 -0.88 -3.54
CA TYR A 188 20.63 -0.31 -3.81
C TYR A 188 20.64 0.26 -5.21
N MET A 189 19.72 -0.16 -6.06
CA MET A 189 19.58 0.34 -7.42
C MET A 189 18.33 1.20 -7.51
N VAL A 190 18.49 2.46 -7.93
CA VAL A 190 17.36 3.35 -8.18
C VAL A 190 16.94 3.18 -9.63
N THR A 191 15.67 2.88 -9.87
CA THR A 191 15.12 2.78 -11.24
C THR A 191 14.40 4.07 -11.60
N HIS A 192 14.95 4.82 -12.55
CA HIS A 192 14.40 6.07 -13.05
C HIS A 192 13.21 5.83 -13.99
N LYS A 193 12.43 6.89 -14.28
CA LYS A 193 11.24 6.80 -15.13
C LYS A 193 11.53 6.38 -16.58
N ASP A 194 12.75 6.62 -17.06
CA ASP A 194 13.26 6.22 -18.37
C ASP A 194 13.79 4.77 -18.38
N GLY A 195 13.70 4.05 -17.25
CA GLY A 195 14.20 2.69 -17.09
C GLY A 195 15.69 2.59 -16.77
N ARG A 196 16.40 3.71 -16.67
CA ARG A 196 17.81 3.73 -16.26
C ARG A 196 17.94 3.28 -14.81
N GLN A 197 18.97 2.47 -14.53
CA GLN A 197 19.29 2.01 -13.18
C GLN A 197 20.63 2.58 -12.72
N GLU A 198 20.67 3.16 -11.51
CA GLU A 198 21.89 3.71 -10.93
C GLU A 198 22.14 3.19 -9.51
N PRO A 199 23.40 2.91 -9.13
CA PRO A 199 23.73 2.51 -7.78
C PRO A 199 23.58 3.68 -6.81
N TYR A 200 22.93 3.42 -5.68
CA TYR A 200 22.77 4.33 -4.57
C TYR A 200 23.51 3.79 -3.35
N PHE A 201 24.45 4.57 -2.84
CA PHE A 201 25.26 4.20 -1.69
C PHE A 201 24.68 4.86 -0.43
N ILE A 202 24.09 4.06 0.46
CA ILE A 202 23.73 4.54 1.79
C ILE A 202 25.02 4.63 2.60
N LEU A 203 25.50 5.85 2.83
CA LEU A 203 26.56 6.10 3.82
C LEU A 203 26.02 5.67 5.19
N ARG A 204 26.58 4.60 5.76
CA ARG A 204 26.34 4.25 7.16
C ARG A 204 26.91 5.40 7.99
N THR A 205 26.02 6.18 8.61
CA THR A 205 26.37 7.16 9.65
C THR A 205 26.11 6.54 11.01
#